data_AF-A0A6I7Q1B6-F1
#
_entry.id   AF-A0A6I7Q1B6-F1
#
_cell.length_a   1.000
_cell.length_b   1.000
_cell.length_c   1.000
_cell.angle_alpha   90.00
_cell.angle_beta   90.00
_cell.angle_gamma   90.00
#
_symmetry.space_group_name_H-M   'P 1'
#
loop_
_entity.id
_entity.type
_entity.pdbx_description
1 polymer ?
#
loop_
_entity_poly.entity_id
_entity_poly.type
_entity_poly.pdbx_seq_one_letter_code
_entity_poly.pdbx_strand_id
1 'polypeptide(L)'
;MLFNILFLSFLSASPEAEILDRVPNNWYRSTTELFNYCVSVQFNHPICPRIQGRQFAGVDFQSEFFRAPTGGLSPRSLFQATVLYQVNRPPVYWFVGLKLEGERPPEVDPRLWAEAQWLWARILFDQRQYKKSLELFDRVLEAFKGRALYHQQRAWAQFFNQDFDLALGSIVSAESPLLYPVPFFEKYFLRALIEKEACQYEQALETISAGRVALKGKSDDYRNHPWVVLCRRQNLGTVCQRLEAWYAQVYERNSRSALNDLDLLEIELGDRLTPGQPKPSVSQIMWPKRGESWRDEIGRYSVPIENQC
;
A
#
# COMPACT_ATOMS: atom_id res chain seq x y z
N MET A 1 -60.95 -3.71 30.80
CA MET A 1 -59.74 -4.52 30.56
C MET A 1 -59.33 -4.33 29.11
N LEU A 2 -58.30 -3.52 28.85
CA LEU A 2 -57.68 -3.34 27.53
C LEU A 2 -56.28 -3.94 27.61
N PHE A 3 -56.05 -5.04 26.90
CA PHE A 3 -54.76 -5.72 26.82
C PHE A 3 -53.88 -5.00 25.78
N ASN A 4 -52.83 -4.33 26.24
CA ASN A 4 -51.77 -3.78 25.39
C ASN A 4 -50.85 -4.94 24.96
N ILE A 5 -50.99 -5.39 23.72
CA ILE A 5 -50.09 -6.39 23.12
C ILE A 5 -48.81 -5.64 22.70
N LEU A 6 -47.76 -5.73 23.53
CA LEU A 6 -46.41 -5.31 23.16
C LEU A 6 -45.89 -6.30 22.10
N PHE A 7 -45.88 -5.88 20.83
CA PHE A 7 -45.11 -6.56 19.80
C PHE A 7 -43.62 -6.24 20.01
N LEU A 8 -42.91 -7.17 20.66
CA LEU A 8 -41.45 -7.20 20.66
C LEU A 8 -40.98 -7.69 19.28
N SER A 9 -40.74 -6.75 18.38
CA SER A 9 -40.05 -7.05 17.11
C SER A 9 -38.59 -7.40 17.40
N PHE A 10 -38.26 -8.70 17.40
CA PHE A 10 -36.88 -9.15 17.35
C PHE A 10 -36.32 -8.84 15.96
N LEU A 11 -35.59 -7.73 15.83
CA LEU A 11 -34.76 -7.45 14.66
C LEU A 11 -33.63 -8.48 14.63
N SER A 12 -33.74 -9.49 13.75
CA SER A 12 -32.61 -10.37 13.45
C SER A 12 -31.48 -9.53 12.85
N ALA A 13 -30.30 -9.59 13.43
CA ALA A 13 -29.11 -8.97 12.85
C ALA A 13 -28.90 -9.49 11.41
N SER A 14 -28.52 -8.60 10.49
CA SER A 14 -28.25 -9.03 9.12
C SER A 14 -27.00 -9.93 9.08
N PRO A 15 -26.86 -10.84 8.10
CA PRO A 15 -25.66 -11.66 7.95
C PRO A 15 -24.36 -10.83 7.88
N GLU A 16 -24.44 -9.61 7.36
CA GLU A 16 -23.30 -8.68 7.28
C GLU A 16 -22.92 -8.10 8.63
N ALA A 17 -23.90 -7.80 9.50
CA ALA A 17 -23.65 -7.38 10.86
C ALA A 17 -22.89 -8.47 11.64
N GLU A 18 -23.29 -9.74 11.48
CA GLU A 18 -22.62 -10.88 12.10
C GLU A 18 -21.16 -11.02 11.62
N ILE A 19 -20.90 -10.79 10.33
CA ILE A 19 -19.54 -10.82 9.78
C ILE A 19 -18.70 -9.65 10.31
N LEU A 20 -19.27 -8.45 10.41
CA LEU A 20 -18.59 -7.29 11.00
C LEU A 20 -18.27 -7.49 12.48
N ASP A 21 -19.12 -8.18 13.23
CA ASP A 21 -18.89 -8.49 14.64
C ASP A 21 -17.76 -9.51 14.85
N ARG A 22 -17.39 -10.27 13.80
CA ARG A 22 -16.23 -11.18 13.82
C ARG A 22 -14.90 -10.49 13.52
N VAL A 23 -14.90 -9.19 13.18
CA VAL A 23 -13.67 -8.44 12.92
C VAL A 23 -12.83 -8.36 14.20
N PRO A 24 -11.59 -8.89 14.22
CA PRO A 24 -10.76 -8.85 15.42
C PRO A 24 -10.45 -7.41 15.83
N ASN A 25 -10.54 -7.09 17.13
CA ASN A 25 -10.26 -5.74 17.66
C ASN A 25 -8.84 -5.22 17.38
N ASN A 26 -7.92 -6.11 16.98
CA ASN A 26 -6.52 -5.85 16.71
C ASN A 26 -6.11 -6.21 15.27
N TRP A 27 -7.05 -6.36 14.33
CA TRP A 27 -6.80 -6.80 12.94
C TRP A 27 -5.68 -6.01 12.23
N TYR A 28 -5.54 -4.73 12.56
CA TYR A 28 -4.56 -3.81 11.98
C TYR A 28 -3.13 -4.00 12.53
N ARG A 29 -2.96 -4.74 13.63
CA ARG A 29 -1.65 -4.97 14.26
C ARG A 29 -0.84 -6.06 13.59
N SER A 30 -1.52 -7.05 13.00
CA SER A 30 -0.86 -8.25 12.48
C SER A 30 -1.58 -8.79 11.27
N THR A 31 -0.80 -9.14 10.24
CA THR A 31 -1.29 -9.85 9.05
C THR A 31 -1.97 -11.17 9.42
N THR A 32 -1.56 -11.82 10.52
CA THR A 32 -2.15 -13.07 10.99
C THR A 32 -3.60 -12.89 11.43
N GLU A 33 -3.95 -11.79 12.10
CA GLU A 33 -5.31 -11.55 12.57
C GLU A 33 -6.26 -11.31 11.38
N LEU A 34 -5.83 -10.49 10.43
CA LEU A 34 -6.59 -10.27 9.20
C LEU A 34 -6.72 -11.57 8.37
N PHE A 35 -5.66 -12.39 8.32
CA PHE A 35 -5.69 -13.69 7.67
C PHE A 35 -6.70 -14.63 8.34
N ASN A 36 -6.67 -14.76 9.67
CA ASN A 36 -7.60 -15.59 10.43
C ASN A 36 -9.05 -15.14 10.24
N TYR A 37 -9.28 -13.82 10.23
CA TYR A 37 -10.59 -13.26 9.87
C TYR A 37 -11.01 -13.75 8.47
N CYS A 38 -10.14 -13.61 7.47
CA CYS A 38 -10.43 -14.07 6.11
C CYS A 38 -10.71 -15.57 6.02
N VAL A 39 -10.00 -16.41 6.80
CA VAL A 39 -10.32 -17.84 6.91
C VAL A 39 -11.71 -18.05 7.49
N SER A 40 -12.07 -17.34 8.57
CA SER A 40 -13.37 -17.48 9.25
C SER A 40 -14.58 -17.09 8.37
N VAL A 41 -14.37 -16.15 7.45
CA VAL A 41 -15.39 -15.72 6.46
C VAL A 41 -15.17 -16.39 5.09
N GLN A 42 -14.35 -17.44 5.05
CA GLN A 42 -14.04 -18.21 3.85
C GLN A 42 -13.57 -17.36 2.65
N PHE A 43 -12.89 -16.24 2.89
CA PHE A 43 -12.44 -15.29 1.87
C PHE A 43 -13.57 -14.65 1.04
N ASN A 44 -14.81 -14.64 1.55
CA ASN A 44 -15.96 -14.02 0.86
C ASN A 44 -16.07 -12.51 1.10
N HIS A 45 -15.21 -11.95 1.94
CA HIS A 45 -15.27 -10.54 2.31
C HIS A 45 -14.40 -9.65 1.40
N PRO A 46 -14.81 -8.42 1.05
CA PRO A 46 -14.07 -7.50 0.17
C PRO A 46 -12.62 -7.20 0.55
N ILE A 47 -12.28 -7.27 1.83
CA ILE A 47 -10.91 -7.06 2.31
C ILE A 47 -9.97 -8.24 2.01
N CYS A 48 -10.52 -9.42 1.70
CA CYS A 48 -9.76 -10.64 1.51
C CYS A 48 -9.36 -10.83 0.04
N PRO A 49 -8.24 -11.53 -0.24
CA PRO A 49 -7.89 -12.02 -1.56
C PRO A 49 -9.04 -12.78 -2.21
N ARG A 50 -9.33 -12.43 -3.47
CA ARG A 50 -10.49 -12.96 -4.22
C ARG A 50 -10.18 -14.34 -4.81
N ILE A 51 -10.01 -15.33 -3.93
CA ILE A 51 -9.61 -16.71 -4.31
C ILE A 51 -10.78 -17.60 -4.73
N GLN A 52 -12.02 -17.17 -4.50
CA GLN A 52 -13.22 -17.94 -4.80
C GLN A 52 -13.78 -17.74 -6.22
N GLY A 53 -13.14 -16.92 -7.06
CA GLY A 53 -13.55 -16.69 -8.45
C GLY A 53 -14.87 -15.94 -8.64
N ARG A 54 -15.72 -15.83 -7.61
CA ARG A 54 -16.86 -14.91 -7.61
C ARG A 54 -16.32 -13.48 -7.59
N GLN A 55 -16.42 -12.81 -8.73
CA GLN A 55 -16.53 -11.36 -8.72
C GLN A 55 -17.72 -10.99 -7.83
N PHE A 56 -17.69 -9.83 -7.21
CA PHE A 56 -18.76 -9.30 -6.36
C PHE A 56 -20.09 -9.04 -7.12
N ALA A 57 -20.40 -9.81 -8.16
CA ALA A 57 -21.70 -9.91 -8.79
C ALA A 57 -22.69 -10.46 -7.75
N GLY A 58 -23.43 -9.53 -7.13
CA GLY A 58 -24.31 -9.81 -5.99
C GLY A 58 -23.90 -9.11 -4.70
N VAL A 59 -22.87 -8.24 -4.71
CA VAL A 59 -22.63 -7.36 -3.57
C VAL A 59 -23.77 -6.36 -3.48
N ASP A 60 -24.53 -6.49 -2.40
CA ASP A 60 -25.44 -5.46 -2.00
C ASP A 60 -24.64 -4.25 -1.48
N PHE A 61 -24.50 -3.24 -2.34
CA PHE A 61 -23.87 -1.97 -1.97
C PHE A 61 -24.70 -1.16 -0.96
N GLN A 62 -25.91 -1.59 -0.63
CA GLN A 62 -26.72 -1.04 0.48
C GLN A 62 -26.43 -1.75 1.81
N SER A 63 -25.67 -2.85 1.79
CA SER A 63 -25.29 -3.59 2.98
C SER A 63 -24.42 -2.76 3.92
N GLU A 64 -24.38 -3.17 5.19
CA GLU A 64 -23.63 -2.46 6.24
C GLU A 64 -22.12 -2.36 5.96
N PHE A 65 -21.55 -3.26 5.15
CA PHE A 65 -20.15 -3.19 4.74
C PHE A 65 -19.80 -1.93 3.96
N PHE A 66 -20.78 -1.37 3.23
CA PHE A 66 -20.57 -0.23 2.33
C PHE A 66 -21.19 1.06 2.86
N ARG A 67 -21.63 1.06 4.11
CA ARG A 67 -22.03 2.29 4.81
C ARG A 67 -20.79 2.99 5.33
N ALA A 68 -20.74 4.30 5.14
CA ALA A 68 -19.68 5.11 5.72
C ALA A 68 -19.69 4.93 7.26
N PRO A 69 -18.53 4.74 7.89
CA PRO A 69 -18.45 4.71 9.35
C PRO A 69 -18.96 6.02 9.96
N THR A 70 -19.53 5.91 11.15
CA THR A 70 -20.00 7.05 11.95
C THR A 70 -19.30 7.05 13.31
N GLY A 71 -19.24 8.22 13.96
CA GLY A 71 -18.61 8.36 15.27
C GLY A 71 -17.08 8.37 15.23
N GLY A 72 -16.46 8.11 16.39
CA GLY A 72 -15.01 8.15 16.58
C GLY A 72 -14.24 6.98 15.98
N LEU A 73 -12.91 7.04 16.07
CA LEU A 73 -12.04 6.00 15.56
C LEU A 73 -12.08 4.75 16.45
N SER A 74 -12.45 3.61 15.85
CA SER A 74 -12.44 2.28 16.46
C SER A 74 -11.88 1.26 15.46
N PRO A 75 -11.49 0.04 15.91
CA PRO A 75 -11.07 -1.02 14.99
C PRO A 75 -12.12 -1.35 13.92
N ARG A 76 -13.40 -1.38 14.31
CA ARG A 76 -14.54 -1.64 13.40
C ARG A 76 -14.72 -0.53 12.38
N SER A 77 -14.73 0.73 12.82
CA SER A 77 -14.92 1.87 11.91
C SER A 77 -13.77 2.02 10.92
N LEU A 78 -12.52 1.78 11.35
CA LEU A 78 -11.36 1.77 10.45
C LEU A 78 -11.42 0.59 9.46
N PHE A 79 -11.88 -0.58 9.90
CA PHE A 79 -12.08 -1.73 9.03
C PHE A 79 -13.08 -1.41 7.91
N GLN A 80 -14.24 -0.84 8.26
CA GLN A 80 -15.24 -0.37 7.29
C GLN A 80 -14.65 0.67 6.33
N ALA A 81 -13.91 1.66 6.84
CA ALA A 81 -13.24 2.64 5.99
C ALA A 81 -12.23 1.99 5.02
N THR A 82 -11.51 0.96 5.46
CA THR A 82 -10.57 0.21 4.62
C THR A 82 -11.30 -0.55 3.52
N VAL A 83 -12.42 -1.21 3.84
CA VAL A 83 -13.28 -1.88 2.84
C VAL A 83 -13.77 -0.89 1.78
N LEU A 84 -14.28 0.25 2.22
CA LEU A 84 -14.76 1.32 1.35
C LEU A 84 -13.68 1.86 0.43
N TYR A 85 -12.47 2.04 0.94
CA TYR A 85 -11.31 2.41 0.14
C TYR A 85 -11.00 1.35 -0.95
N GLN A 86 -11.02 0.06 -0.59
CA GLN A 86 -10.75 -1.06 -1.54
C GLN A 86 -11.78 -1.16 -2.67
N VAL A 87 -12.99 -0.62 -2.49
CA VAL A 87 -14.03 -0.54 -3.53
C VAL A 87 -14.17 0.84 -4.15
N ASN A 88 -13.14 1.68 -4.02
CA ASN A 88 -13.06 3.03 -4.59
C ASN A 88 -14.19 3.96 -4.14
N ARG A 89 -14.57 3.89 -2.85
CA ARG A 89 -15.57 4.76 -2.21
C ARG A 89 -15.09 5.26 -0.85
N PRO A 90 -13.90 5.89 -0.75
CA PRO A 90 -13.34 6.27 0.54
C PRO A 90 -14.28 7.20 1.33
N PRO A 91 -14.47 6.99 2.65
CA PRO A 91 -15.35 7.82 3.47
C PRO A 91 -14.67 9.13 3.88
N VAL A 92 -14.45 10.02 2.91
CA VAL A 92 -13.69 11.29 3.06
C VAL A 92 -14.20 12.13 4.25
N TYR A 93 -15.51 12.35 4.35
CA TYR A 93 -16.10 13.16 5.42
C TYR A 93 -15.83 12.61 6.82
N TRP A 94 -15.81 11.28 6.96
CA TRP A 94 -15.49 10.65 8.24
C TRP A 94 -14.03 10.92 8.64
N PHE A 95 -13.09 10.77 7.71
CA PHE A 95 -11.67 11.08 7.96
C PHE A 95 -11.42 12.53 8.32
N VAL A 96 -12.10 13.47 7.64
CA VAL A 96 -12.04 14.90 7.99
C VAL A 96 -12.57 15.13 9.41
N GLY A 97 -13.67 14.48 9.79
CA GLY A 97 -14.24 14.55 11.14
C GLY A 97 -13.31 14.03 12.24
N LEU A 98 -12.43 13.07 11.94
CA LEU A 98 -11.45 12.54 12.88
C LEU A 98 -10.28 13.49 13.19
N LYS A 99 -10.06 14.54 12.37
CA LYS A 99 -8.96 15.50 12.54
C LYS A 99 -7.58 14.84 12.69
N LEU A 100 -7.29 13.87 11.82
CA LEU A 100 -6.07 13.04 11.86
C LEU A 100 -4.74 13.80 11.70
N GLU A 101 -4.78 15.06 11.28
CA GLU A 101 -3.62 15.96 11.19
C GLU A 101 -3.22 16.55 12.56
N GLY A 102 -4.12 16.50 13.54
CA GLY A 102 -3.92 17.02 14.89
C GLY A 102 -3.27 16.02 15.85
N GLU A 103 -3.34 16.35 17.15
CA GLU A 103 -2.89 15.45 18.20
C GLU A 103 -3.81 14.24 18.33
N ARG A 104 -3.21 13.07 18.58
CA ARG A 104 -3.94 11.84 18.85
C ARG A 104 -4.70 11.98 20.17
N PRO A 105 -6.02 11.69 20.22
CA PRO A 105 -6.76 11.62 21.48
C PRO A 105 -6.15 10.57 22.42
N PRO A 106 -5.99 10.86 23.73
CA PRO A 106 -5.26 10.00 24.65
C PRO A 106 -5.84 8.58 24.76
N GLU A 107 -7.16 8.45 24.66
CA GLU A 107 -7.91 7.19 24.73
C GLU A 107 -7.79 6.30 23.49
N VAL A 108 -7.32 6.85 22.36
CA VAL A 108 -7.22 6.12 21.10
C VAL A 108 -5.87 5.41 21.03
N ASP A 109 -5.87 4.12 20.75
CA ASP A 109 -4.64 3.34 20.57
C ASP A 109 -3.67 4.00 19.55
N PRO A 110 -2.37 4.22 19.90
CA PRO A 110 -1.40 4.83 19.00
C PRO A 110 -1.28 4.14 17.65
N ARG A 111 -1.35 2.80 17.63
CA ARG A 111 -1.25 2.05 16.38
C ARG A 111 -2.51 2.21 15.53
N LEU A 112 -3.70 2.11 16.12
CA LEU A 112 -4.95 2.37 15.42
C LEU A 112 -4.99 3.78 14.80
N TRP A 113 -4.52 4.79 15.53
CA TRP A 113 -4.42 6.17 15.04
C TRP A 113 -3.49 6.28 13.83
N ALA A 114 -2.30 5.68 13.91
CA ALA A 114 -1.35 5.67 12.81
C ALA A 114 -1.93 4.96 11.57
N GLU A 115 -2.66 3.85 11.73
CA GLU A 115 -3.29 3.15 10.59
C GLU A 115 -4.38 4.00 9.93
N ALA A 116 -5.14 4.76 10.71
CA ALA A 116 -6.10 5.71 10.18
C ALA A 116 -5.40 6.86 9.43
N GLN A 117 -4.32 7.41 9.98
CA GLN A 117 -3.49 8.43 9.31
C GLN A 117 -2.88 7.91 8.00
N TRP A 118 -2.39 6.67 7.98
CA TRP A 118 -1.84 6.05 6.79
C TRP A 118 -2.90 5.82 5.70
N LEU A 119 -4.09 5.34 6.06
CA LEU A 119 -5.19 5.21 5.11
C LEU A 119 -5.64 6.58 4.60
N TRP A 120 -5.68 7.60 5.46
CA TRP A 120 -6.03 8.96 5.07
C TRP A 120 -4.98 9.57 4.13
N ALA A 121 -3.69 9.34 4.38
CA ALA A 121 -2.61 9.74 3.48
C ALA A 121 -2.82 9.18 2.07
N ARG A 122 -3.13 7.88 1.95
CA ARG A 122 -3.41 7.24 0.67
C ARG A 122 -4.61 7.87 -0.05
N ILE A 123 -5.67 8.21 0.68
CA ILE A 123 -6.84 8.87 0.09
C ILE A 123 -6.47 10.28 -0.42
N LEU A 124 -5.67 11.03 0.33
CA LEU A 124 -5.17 12.33 -0.11
C LEU A 124 -4.26 12.21 -1.34
N PHE A 125 -3.42 11.17 -1.40
CA PHE A 125 -2.60 10.86 -2.57
C PHE A 125 -3.48 10.60 -3.80
N ASP A 126 -4.51 9.76 -3.68
CA ASP A 126 -5.45 9.46 -4.78
C ASP A 126 -6.21 10.73 -5.25
N GLN A 127 -6.41 11.70 -4.35
CA GLN A 127 -6.97 13.02 -4.64
C GLN A 127 -5.95 14.04 -5.18
N ARG A 128 -4.70 13.61 -5.44
CA ARG A 128 -3.58 14.46 -5.89
C ARG A 128 -3.18 15.55 -4.89
N GLN A 129 -3.57 15.42 -3.63
CA GLN A 129 -3.13 16.30 -2.54
C GLN A 129 -1.79 15.80 -1.98
N TYR A 130 -0.77 15.72 -2.84
CA TYR A 130 0.51 15.06 -2.55
C TYR A 130 1.22 15.63 -1.32
N LYS A 131 1.26 16.97 -1.19
CA LYS A 131 1.86 17.63 -0.03
C LYS A 131 1.22 17.19 1.30
N LYS A 132 -0.11 17.23 1.39
CA LYS A 132 -0.82 16.80 2.61
C LYS A 132 -0.69 15.30 2.86
N SER A 133 -0.70 14.50 1.79
CA SER A 133 -0.42 13.07 1.88
C SER A 133 0.95 12.81 2.49
N LEU A 134 1.97 13.54 2.06
CA LEU A 134 3.34 13.40 2.54
C LEU A 134 3.47 13.82 4.00
N GLU A 135 2.84 14.94 4.40
CA GLU A 135 2.79 15.38 5.80
C GLU A 135 2.22 14.29 6.73
N LEU A 136 1.19 13.55 6.29
CA LEU A 136 0.66 12.42 7.05
C LEU A 136 1.58 11.20 7.03
N PHE A 137 2.17 10.86 5.88
CA PHE A 137 3.16 9.78 5.82
C PHE A 137 4.30 10.03 6.81
N ASP A 138 4.84 11.25 6.85
CA ASP A 138 5.94 11.59 7.76
C ASP A 138 5.55 11.48 9.24
N ARG A 139 4.31 11.82 9.61
CA ARG A 139 3.80 11.65 10.99
C ARG A 139 3.75 10.19 11.42
N VAL A 140 3.46 9.27 10.49
CA VAL A 140 3.34 7.84 10.80
C VAL A 140 4.64 7.07 10.58
N LEU A 141 5.74 7.76 10.23
CA LEU A 141 7.02 7.15 9.92
C LEU A 141 7.50 6.19 11.01
N GLU A 142 7.52 6.63 12.27
CA GLU A 142 8.01 5.77 13.37
C GLU A 142 7.15 4.53 13.57
N ALA A 143 5.84 4.64 13.30
CA ALA A 143 4.94 3.50 13.37
C ALA A 143 5.17 2.51 12.21
N PHE A 144 5.49 3.00 11.00
CA PHE A 144 5.51 2.17 9.79
C PHE A 144 6.85 1.98 9.11
N LYS A 145 7.95 2.52 9.65
CA LYS A 145 9.30 2.33 9.08
C LYS A 145 9.68 0.85 8.91
N GLY A 146 9.09 -0.04 9.70
CA GLY A 146 9.22 -1.50 9.56
C GLY A 146 8.36 -2.15 8.46
N ARG A 147 7.67 -1.39 7.60
CA ARG A 147 6.79 -1.91 6.54
C ARG A 147 7.29 -1.48 5.16
N ALA A 148 7.67 -2.43 4.31
CA ALA A 148 8.09 -2.15 2.93
C ALA A 148 7.03 -1.36 2.16
N LEU A 149 5.76 -1.78 2.21
CA LEU A 149 4.64 -1.13 1.51
C LEU A 149 4.46 0.36 1.90
N TYR A 150 4.78 0.72 3.14
CA TYR A 150 4.73 2.13 3.56
C TYR A 150 5.74 2.97 2.78
N HIS A 151 6.99 2.48 2.66
CA HIS A 151 8.04 3.17 1.92
C HIS A 151 7.75 3.22 0.41
N GLN A 152 7.15 2.17 -0.16
CA GLN A 152 6.73 2.16 -1.56
C GLN A 152 5.72 3.29 -1.86
N GLN A 153 4.73 3.48 -0.99
CA GLN A 153 3.72 4.54 -1.15
C GLN A 153 4.30 5.93 -0.89
N ARG A 154 5.17 6.06 0.12
CA ARG A 154 5.85 7.32 0.42
C ARG A 154 6.76 7.76 -0.72
N ALA A 155 7.45 6.84 -1.39
CA ALA A 155 8.30 7.14 -2.55
C ALA A 155 7.49 7.82 -3.67
N TRP A 156 6.30 7.32 -3.98
CA TRP A 156 5.41 7.96 -4.95
C TRP A 156 4.94 9.35 -4.49
N ALA A 157 4.57 9.51 -3.22
CA ALA A 157 4.16 10.80 -2.68
C ALA A 157 5.29 11.85 -2.74
N GLN A 158 6.52 11.44 -2.45
CA GLN A 158 7.72 12.29 -2.54
C GLN A 158 8.02 12.67 -4.00
N PHE A 159 7.94 11.71 -4.93
CA PHE A 159 8.13 12.00 -6.35
C PHE A 159 7.15 13.05 -6.86
N PHE A 160 5.85 12.90 -6.60
CA PHE A 160 4.85 13.88 -7.01
C PHE A 160 4.94 15.22 -6.26
N ASN A 161 5.64 15.25 -5.13
CA ASN A 161 5.99 16.47 -4.42
C ASN A 161 7.33 17.07 -4.88
N GLN A 162 7.98 16.49 -5.89
CA GLN A 162 9.29 16.88 -6.43
C GLN A 162 10.48 16.69 -5.47
N ASP A 163 10.30 15.88 -4.41
CA ASP A 163 11.36 15.51 -3.48
C ASP A 163 12.09 14.25 -3.96
N PHE A 164 12.79 14.36 -5.09
CA PHE A 164 13.35 13.22 -5.82
C PHE A 164 14.41 12.43 -5.05
N ASP A 165 15.27 13.12 -4.31
CA ASP A 165 16.29 12.51 -3.45
C ASP A 165 15.67 11.66 -2.34
N LEU A 166 14.61 12.17 -1.71
CA LEU A 166 13.85 11.46 -0.69
C LEU A 166 13.05 10.29 -1.29
N ALA A 167 12.51 10.46 -2.51
CA ALA A 167 11.82 9.40 -3.22
C ALA A 167 12.75 8.21 -3.49
N LEU A 168 13.96 8.44 -3.98
CA LEU A 168 14.99 7.40 -4.12
C LEU A 168 15.33 6.75 -2.77
N GLY A 169 15.45 7.55 -1.70
CA GLY A 169 15.67 7.04 -0.35
C GLY A 169 14.55 6.11 0.15
N SER A 170 13.30 6.41 -0.19
CA SER A 170 12.15 5.54 0.12
C SER A 170 12.12 4.27 -0.75
N ILE A 171 12.55 4.33 -2.02
CA ILE A 171 12.74 3.12 -2.83
C ILE A 171 13.74 2.18 -2.15
N VAL A 172 14.91 2.70 -1.75
CA VAL A 172 15.93 1.92 -1.04
C VAL A 172 15.40 1.37 0.29
N SER A 173 14.66 2.18 1.04
CA SER A 173 14.04 1.77 2.31
C SER A 173 13.09 0.58 2.13
N ALA A 174 12.29 0.60 1.06
CA ALA A 174 11.33 -0.47 0.76
C ALA A 174 12.01 -1.81 0.49
N GLU A 175 13.26 -1.80 0.02
CA GLU A 175 14.05 -2.98 -0.32
C GLU A 175 15.00 -3.44 0.79
N SER A 176 14.98 -2.78 1.95
CA SER A 176 15.87 -3.11 3.04
C SER A 176 15.70 -4.59 3.45
N PRO A 177 16.80 -5.35 3.60
CA PRO A 177 16.75 -6.76 4.01
C PRO A 177 16.25 -6.94 5.46
N LEU A 178 16.12 -5.84 6.21
CA LEU A 178 15.56 -5.82 7.56
C LEU A 178 14.03 -5.79 7.55
N LEU A 179 13.41 -5.55 6.39
CA LEU A 179 11.97 -5.55 6.22
C LEU A 179 11.49 -6.87 5.65
N TYR A 180 10.23 -7.21 5.93
CA TYR A 180 9.59 -8.30 5.21
C TYR A 180 9.50 -7.93 3.73
N PRO A 181 10.01 -8.78 2.81
CA PRO A 181 10.06 -8.44 1.40
C PRO A 181 8.64 -8.35 0.82
N VAL A 182 8.29 -7.16 0.34
CA VAL A 182 7.09 -6.93 -0.46
C VAL A 182 7.61 -6.47 -1.83
N PRO A 183 7.23 -7.15 -2.93
CA PRO A 183 7.60 -6.71 -4.27
C PRO A 183 7.28 -5.24 -4.50
N PHE A 184 8.22 -4.53 -5.08
CA PHE A 184 8.02 -3.16 -5.56
C PHE A 184 8.20 -3.16 -7.07
N PHE A 185 7.19 -3.61 -7.80
CA PHE A 185 7.27 -3.83 -9.25
C PHE A 185 7.60 -2.54 -10.00
N GLU A 186 7.05 -1.42 -9.54
CA GLU A 186 7.16 -0.10 -10.15
C GLU A 186 8.45 0.64 -9.77
N LYS A 187 9.33 0.07 -8.94
CA LYS A 187 10.52 0.77 -8.43
C LYS A 187 11.44 1.27 -9.55
N TYR A 188 11.61 0.47 -10.61
CA TYR A 188 12.46 0.83 -11.75
C TYR A 188 11.82 1.94 -12.57
N PHE A 189 10.50 1.89 -12.73
CA PHE A 189 9.76 2.95 -13.41
C PHE A 189 9.84 4.26 -12.64
N LEU A 190 9.58 4.22 -11.32
CA LEU A 190 9.69 5.40 -10.46
C LEU A 190 11.10 5.99 -10.45
N ARG A 191 12.13 5.14 -10.37
CA ARG A 191 13.53 5.57 -10.43
C ARG A 191 13.87 6.21 -11.78
N ALA A 192 13.45 5.60 -12.89
CA ALA A 192 13.68 6.16 -14.22
C ALA A 192 12.94 7.48 -14.44
N LEU A 193 11.73 7.66 -13.87
CA LEU A 193 11.05 8.95 -13.85
C LEU A 193 11.85 10.00 -13.09
N ILE A 194 12.38 9.67 -11.91
CA ILE A 194 13.25 10.57 -11.13
C ILE A 194 14.49 10.98 -11.93
N GLU A 195 15.18 10.01 -12.55
CA GLU A 195 16.37 10.26 -13.37
C GLU A 195 16.04 11.13 -14.59
N LYS A 196 14.89 10.91 -15.23
CA LYS A 196 14.37 11.77 -16.30
C LYS A 196 14.11 13.21 -15.82
N GLU A 197 13.44 13.41 -14.68
CA GLU A 197 13.16 14.75 -14.15
C GLU A 197 14.44 15.49 -13.74
N ALA A 198 15.53 14.76 -13.44
CA ALA A 198 16.86 15.31 -13.20
C ALA A 198 17.72 15.46 -14.48
N CYS A 199 17.14 15.29 -15.67
CA CYS A 199 17.81 15.30 -16.97
C CYS A 199 18.93 14.24 -17.14
N GLN A 200 18.95 13.19 -16.33
CA GLN A 200 19.90 12.07 -16.42
C GLN A 200 19.40 10.99 -17.40
N TYR A 201 19.18 11.36 -18.66
CA TYR A 201 18.47 10.51 -19.63
C TYR A 201 19.19 9.18 -19.94
N GLU A 202 20.53 9.18 -20.03
CA GLU A 202 21.29 7.94 -20.21
C GLU A 202 21.08 6.98 -19.03
N GLN A 203 21.11 7.51 -17.80
CA GLN A 203 20.88 6.74 -16.58
C GLN A 203 19.45 6.19 -16.52
N ALA A 204 18.46 6.98 -16.94
CA ALA A 204 17.07 6.55 -17.03
C ALA A 204 16.89 5.36 -17.98
N LEU A 205 17.55 5.38 -19.15
CA LEU A 205 17.54 4.27 -20.11
C LEU A 205 18.21 3.01 -19.53
N GLU A 206 19.32 3.16 -18.80
CA GLU A 206 19.96 2.04 -18.10
C GLU A 206 19.04 1.44 -17.03
N THR A 207 18.36 2.28 -16.24
CA THR A 207 17.37 1.84 -15.24
C THR A 207 16.21 1.11 -15.89
N ILE A 208 15.70 1.59 -17.04
CA ILE A 208 14.66 0.90 -17.81
C ILE A 208 15.12 -0.49 -18.25
N SER A 209 16.33 -0.59 -18.83
CA SER A 209 16.90 -1.86 -19.26
C SER A 209 17.07 -2.85 -18.10
N ALA A 210 17.63 -2.38 -16.98
CA ALA A 210 17.78 -3.17 -15.76
C ALA A 210 16.42 -3.64 -15.20
N GLY A 211 15.42 -2.75 -15.21
CA GLY A 211 14.06 -3.06 -14.80
C GLY A 211 13.41 -4.15 -15.64
N ARG A 212 13.59 -4.12 -16.96
CA ARG A 212 13.10 -5.18 -17.86
C ARG A 212 13.73 -6.53 -17.56
N VAL A 213 15.04 -6.57 -17.34
CA VAL A 213 15.74 -7.82 -16.98
C VAL A 213 15.21 -8.36 -15.65
N ALA A 214 15.06 -7.49 -14.64
CA ALA A 214 14.57 -7.87 -13.33
C ALA A 214 13.11 -8.39 -13.37
N LEU A 215 12.21 -7.68 -14.06
CA LEU A 215 10.77 -8.00 -14.14
C LEU A 215 10.47 -9.21 -15.04
N LYS A 216 11.28 -9.45 -16.10
CA LYS A 216 11.19 -10.66 -16.95
C LYS A 216 11.85 -11.88 -16.32
N GLY A 217 12.77 -11.67 -15.39
CA GLY A 217 13.28 -12.73 -14.53
C GLY A 217 12.14 -13.39 -13.74
N LYS A 218 12.43 -14.46 -12.98
CA LYS A 218 11.47 -14.96 -11.97
C LYS A 218 11.34 -13.91 -10.86
N SER A 219 10.69 -12.78 -11.15
CA SER A 219 10.53 -11.65 -10.26
C SER A 219 9.51 -12.04 -9.20
N ASP A 220 10.04 -12.24 -7.99
CA ASP A 220 9.33 -12.48 -6.74
C ASP A 220 8.59 -13.81 -6.63
N ASP A 221 9.14 -14.66 -5.77
CA ASP A 221 8.51 -15.92 -5.38
C ASP A 221 7.25 -15.60 -4.54
N TYR A 222 6.10 -15.53 -5.20
CA TYR A 222 4.77 -15.34 -4.58
C TYR A 222 4.50 -16.37 -3.47
N ARG A 223 5.22 -17.50 -3.45
CA ARG A 223 5.14 -18.52 -2.40
C ARG A 223 5.64 -18.01 -1.06
N ASN A 224 6.50 -16.98 -1.07
CA ASN A 224 6.98 -16.27 0.11
C ASN A 224 6.06 -15.10 0.49
N HIS A 225 4.89 -14.93 -0.13
CA HIS A 225 3.93 -13.93 0.32
C HIS A 225 3.39 -14.32 1.73
N PRO A 226 3.22 -13.38 2.69
CA PRO A 226 2.89 -13.75 4.08
C PRO A 226 1.63 -14.59 4.18
N TRP A 227 0.62 -14.28 3.36
CA TRP A 227 -0.64 -14.99 3.36
C TRP A 227 -0.50 -16.43 2.84
N VAL A 228 0.38 -16.67 1.87
CA VAL A 228 0.66 -18.03 1.37
C VAL A 228 1.39 -18.83 2.45
N VAL A 229 2.40 -18.23 3.09
CA VAL A 229 3.15 -18.84 4.20
C VAL A 229 2.22 -19.20 5.36
N LEU A 230 1.35 -18.28 5.77
CA LEU A 230 0.35 -18.51 6.82
C LEU A 230 -0.62 -19.63 6.43
N CYS A 231 -1.11 -19.64 5.20
CA CYS A 231 -2.00 -20.69 4.72
C CYS A 231 -1.36 -22.08 4.80
N ARG A 232 -0.12 -22.21 4.31
CA ARG A 232 0.63 -23.48 4.36
C ARG A 232 0.88 -23.93 5.80
N ARG A 233 1.25 -23.00 6.69
CA ARG A 233 1.45 -23.28 8.11
C ARG A 233 0.17 -23.81 8.78
N GLN A 234 -0.99 -23.31 8.37
CA GLN A 234 -2.29 -23.77 8.88
C GLN A 234 -2.85 -24.99 8.13
N ASN A 235 -2.17 -25.47 7.08
CA ASN A 235 -2.55 -26.63 6.28
C ASN A 235 -4.00 -26.57 5.73
N LEU A 236 -4.41 -25.42 5.17
CA LEU A 236 -5.78 -25.21 4.68
C LEU A 236 -6.09 -25.87 3.31
N GLY A 237 -5.23 -26.78 2.84
CA GLY A 237 -5.44 -27.59 1.63
C GLY A 237 -5.72 -26.77 0.37
N THR A 238 -6.88 -26.99 -0.24
CA THR A 238 -7.29 -26.36 -1.51
C THR A 238 -7.38 -24.84 -1.44
N VAL A 239 -7.63 -24.27 -0.24
CA VAL A 239 -7.59 -22.83 -0.02
C VAL A 239 -6.21 -22.27 -0.33
N CYS A 240 -5.14 -22.96 0.09
CA CYS A 240 -3.77 -22.51 -0.17
C CYS A 240 -3.40 -22.59 -1.65
N GLN A 241 -3.85 -23.64 -2.36
CA GLN A 241 -3.66 -23.74 -3.80
C GLN A 241 -4.31 -22.57 -4.56
N ARG A 242 -5.54 -22.21 -4.17
CA ARG A 242 -6.25 -21.06 -4.78
C ARG A 242 -5.59 -19.72 -4.43
N LEU A 243 -5.13 -19.57 -3.18
CA LEU A 243 -4.43 -18.38 -2.72
C LEU A 243 -3.08 -18.19 -3.45
N GLU A 244 -2.32 -19.27 -3.62
CA GLU A 244 -1.08 -19.28 -4.41
C GLU A 244 -1.33 -18.90 -5.86
N ALA A 245 -2.33 -19.50 -6.51
CA ALA A 245 -2.70 -19.17 -7.87
C ALA A 245 -3.13 -17.69 -8.00
N TRP A 246 -3.86 -17.17 -7.01
CA TRP A 246 -4.27 -15.77 -6.99
C TRP A 246 -3.07 -14.82 -6.88
N TYR A 247 -2.13 -15.06 -5.97
CA TYR A 247 -0.93 -14.22 -5.86
C TYR A 247 -0.03 -14.34 -7.09
N ALA A 248 0.09 -15.52 -7.69
CA ALA A 248 0.80 -15.69 -8.95
C ALA A 248 0.23 -14.79 -10.05
N GLN A 249 -1.10 -14.74 -10.20
CA GLN A 249 -1.77 -13.86 -11.16
C GLN A 249 -1.60 -12.37 -10.81
N VAL A 250 -1.67 -12.00 -9.53
CA VAL A 250 -1.45 -10.61 -9.09
C VAL A 250 -0.03 -10.17 -9.45
N TYR A 251 0.96 -10.98 -9.15
CA TYR A 251 2.37 -10.68 -9.42
C TYR A 251 2.63 -10.58 -10.92
N GLU A 252 2.07 -11.51 -11.72
CA GLU A 252 2.19 -11.47 -13.17
C GLU A 252 1.56 -10.18 -13.75
N ARG A 253 0.36 -9.81 -13.30
CA ARG A 253 -0.29 -8.56 -13.75
C ARG A 253 0.51 -7.32 -13.39
N ASN A 254 1.01 -7.25 -12.15
CA ASN A 254 1.78 -6.09 -11.71
C ASN A 254 3.13 -5.99 -12.43
N SER A 255 3.83 -7.12 -12.61
CA SER A 255 5.06 -7.16 -13.42
C SER A 255 4.80 -6.73 -14.87
N ARG A 256 3.73 -7.23 -15.49
CA ARG A 256 3.32 -6.80 -16.84
C ARG A 256 2.99 -5.31 -16.90
N SER A 257 2.27 -4.79 -15.90
CA SER A 257 1.96 -3.35 -15.84
C SER A 257 3.24 -2.52 -15.76
N ALA A 258 4.15 -2.85 -14.85
CA ALA A 258 5.42 -2.16 -14.70
C ALA A 258 6.29 -2.25 -15.96
N LEU A 259 6.30 -3.39 -16.66
CA LEU A 259 6.96 -3.52 -17.96
C LEU A 259 6.37 -2.57 -19.01
N ASN A 260 5.05 -2.47 -19.09
CA ASN A 260 4.40 -1.53 -20.01
C ASN A 260 4.75 -0.07 -19.67
N ASP A 261 4.81 0.28 -18.38
CA ASP A 261 5.17 1.63 -17.94
C ASP A 261 6.63 1.97 -18.33
N LEU A 262 7.55 1.01 -18.19
CA LEU A 262 8.93 1.15 -18.66
C LEU A 262 9.03 1.32 -20.19
N ASP A 263 8.23 0.57 -20.95
CA ASP A 263 8.19 0.66 -22.41
C ASP A 263 7.65 2.02 -22.87
N LEU A 264 6.62 2.56 -22.22
CA LEU A 264 6.09 3.89 -22.50
C LEU A 264 7.11 4.99 -22.19
N LEU A 265 7.84 4.87 -21.08
CA LEU A 265 8.86 5.84 -20.70
C LEU A 265 10.04 5.86 -21.69
N GLU A 266 10.48 4.69 -22.16
CA GLU A 266 11.56 4.62 -23.16
C GLU A 266 11.15 5.31 -24.46
N ILE A 267 9.91 5.13 -24.92
CA ILE A 267 9.38 5.82 -26.11
C ILE A 267 9.44 7.34 -25.90
N GLU A 268 8.99 7.83 -24.74
CA GLU A 268 9.04 9.27 -24.43
C GLU A 268 10.48 9.81 -24.38
N LEU A 269 11.43 9.04 -23.85
CA LEU A 269 12.83 9.42 -23.79
C LEU A 269 13.51 9.40 -25.16
N GLY A 270 13.17 8.42 -26.01
CA GLY A 270 13.69 8.29 -27.37
C GLY A 270 13.40 9.52 -28.22
N ASP A 271 12.21 10.12 -28.08
CA ASP A 271 11.83 11.35 -28.78
C ASP A 271 12.65 12.58 -28.32
N ARG A 272 13.18 12.56 -27.08
CA ARG A 272 13.95 13.68 -26.49
C ARG A 272 15.46 13.58 -26.75
N LEU A 273 15.97 12.39 -27.00
CA LEU A 273 17.38 12.15 -27.32
C LEU A 273 17.67 12.43 -28.80
N THR A 274 17.49 13.68 -29.22
CA THR A 274 18.03 14.15 -30.50
C THR A 274 19.57 14.27 -30.39
N PRO A 275 20.35 13.98 -31.44
CA PRO A 275 21.82 13.95 -31.36
C PRO A 275 22.37 15.33 -30.96
N GLY A 276 23.11 15.40 -29.85
CA GLY A 276 23.81 16.63 -29.43
C GLY A 276 23.84 16.94 -27.93
N GLN A 277 23.18 16.14 -27.08
CA GLN A 277 23.28 16.36 -25.64
C GLN A 277 24.67 15.98 -25.11
N PRO A 278 25.31 16.85 -24.30
CA PRO A 278 26.62 16.56 -23.71
C PRO A 278 26.51 15.40 -22.73
N LYS A 279 27.46 14.46 -22.82
CA LYS A 279 27.59 13.38 -21.84
C LYS A 279 27.95 13.95 -20.47
N PRO A 280 27.21 13.60 -19.39
CA PRO A 280 27.55 14.06 -18.06
C PRO A 280 28.85 13.43 -17.58
N SER A 281 29.59 14.17 -16.74
CA SER A 281 30.78 13.65 -16.07
C SER A 281 30.37 12.64 -15.00
N VAL A 282 30.98 11.45 -15.04
CA VAL A 282 30.76 10.38 -14.07
C VAL A 282 31.31 10.81 -12.70
N SER A 283 30.43 11.17 -11.76
CA SER A 283 30.81 11.25 -10.34
C SER A 283 30.58 9.90 -9.68
N GLN A 284 31.63 9.30 -9.12
CA GLN A 284 31.50 8.12 -8.25
C GLN A 284 30.78 8.52 -6.97
N ILE A 285 29.56 8.02 -6.78
CA ILE A 285 28.81 8.17 -5.52
C ILE A 285 29.49 7.29 -4.45
N MET A 286 30.36 7.90 -3.65
CA MET A 286 30.96 7.29 -2.46
C MET A 286 30.23 7.79 -1.21
N TRP A 287 29.59 6.88 -0.49
CA TRP A 287 28.78 7.21 0.70
C TRP A 287 29.63 7.24 1.98
N PRO A 288 29.71 8.35 2.72
CA PRO A 288 30.20 8.32 4.08
C PRO A 288 29.09 7.85 5.03
N LYS A 289 29.21 6.62 5.55
CA LYS A 289 28.41 6.10 6.66
C LYS A 289 28.43 7.10 7.83
N ARG A 290 27.27 7.65 8.22
CA ARG A 290 27.12 8.56 9.37
C ARG A 290 26.11 8.03 10.40
N GLY A 291 26.18 6.73 10.70
CA GLY A 291 25.37 6.11 11.75
C GLY A 291 26.04 4.88 12.36
N GLU A 292 25.82 4.68 13.65
CA GLU A 292 26.38 3.56 14.41
C GLU A 292 25.60 2.24 14.20
N SER A 293 24.34 2.29 13.73
CA SER A 293 23.49 1.11 13.53
C SER A 293 22.44 1.27 12.43
N TRP A 294 22.30 0.26 11.56
CA TRP A 294 21.36 0.23 10.42
C TRP A 294 19.87 0.35 10.82
N ARG A 295 19.51 0.00 12.07
CA ARG A 295 18.12 0.05 12.55
C ARG A 295 17.58 1.47 12.72
N ASP A 296 18.45 2.44 12.98
CA ASP A 296 18.05 3.81 13.28
C ASP A 296 17.89 4.65 12.00
N GLU A 297 18.41 4.17 10.87
CA GLU A 297 18.39 4.88 9.59
C GLU A 297 17.19 4.52 8.70
N ILE A 298 16.44 3.44 9.00
CA ILE A 298 15.27 3.06 8.19
C ILE A 298 14.22 4.17 8.24
N GLY A 299 14.04 4.85 7.10
CA GLY A 299 12.93 5.76 6.86
C GLY A 299 13.28 7.24 6.65
N ARG A 300 14.55 7.64 6.72
CA ARG A 300 14.97 9.04 6.44
C ARG A 300 16.14 9.15 5.47
N TYR A 301 16.22 8.24 4.50
CA TYR A 301 17.25 8.32 3.47
C TYR A 301 16.92 9.41 2.44
N SER A 302 17.96 10.09 1.99
CA SER A 302 18.00 10.88 0.75
C SER A 302 19.12 10.30 -0.11
N VAL A 303 18.92 10.29 -1.42
CA VAL A 303 19.98 10.01 -2.38
C VAL A 303 20.33 11.30 -3.10
N PRO A 304 21.55 11.84 -2.98
CA PRO A 304 21.89 13.05 -3.70
C PRO A 304 21.78 12.78 -5.19
N ILE A 305 21.01 13.61 -5.89
CA ILE A 305 20.87 13.58 -7.34
C ILE A 305 21.42 14.90 -7.86
N GLU A 306 22.41 14.83 -8.73
CA GLU A 306 22.88 16.00 -9.46
C GLU A 306 21.86 16.33 -10.55
N ASN A 307 21.29 17.54 -10.50
CA ASN A 307 20.44 18.01 -11.57
C ASN A 307 21.31 18.37 -12.78
N GLN A 308 21.02 17.76 -13.93
CA GLN A 308 21.75 17.98 -15.19
C GLN A 308 20.94 18.81 -16.19
N CYS A 309 19.78 19.29 -15.75
CA CYS A 309 19.17 20.46 -16.33
C CYS A 309 19.96 21.71 -15.85
#